data_AF-A0AAN4QX98-F1
#
_entry.id   AF-A0AAN4QX98-F1
#
_cell.length_a   1.000
_cell.length_b   1.000
_cell.length_c   1.000
_cell.angle_alpha   90.00
_cell.angle_beta   90.00
_cell.angle_gamma   90.00
#
_symmetry.space_group_name_H-M   'P 1'
#
loop_
_entity.id
_entity.type
_entity.pdbx_description
1 polymer ?
#
loop_
_entity_poly.entity_id
_entity_poly.type
_entity_poly.pdbx_seq_one_letter_code
_entity_poly.pdbx_strand_id
1 'polypeptide(L)'
;MTHQLLDTIQKTPEISNNLRLISTPLETSTSAIQTFLEQQEKALKTISNLSSSTILSSIKPIQDSLRDALAKFDFAHYDEKYLNVYSGISQVLKQYEETQSNLQKYYRSITPSYFHSSNESPHYYSPEMTSPSDFFDSKSGRIESIEDLNNAILLLQKHVSNIPLYWRGQNNASWGLHSKLFRLLMTQNGVVSPQQKPKTKQPYPTEDQMIHAEKQILNLARQDWRYGNMSALEIFARIQHFGGPTRLLDASCNPYIAAWFAVYDPTHEHEDHDARLFALAGYASGNNEQPDYSEELLSRDPFWFNLHDYEQRAAANWGTGSRRIVWRPPEYESRIAAQNAVFILDGIPITNSRILQYFRKPTGKEYWKRPDILAASSIYAKPFSPNHNARPNQRNLAPTYSFVIAKKAKKEIRSYLEGAFGYRESFIYPDFAGLASKTNNIQFPNLGDLQ
;
A
#
# COMPACT_ATOMS: atom_id res chain seq x y z
N MET A 1 22.40 -16.29 18.33
CA MET A 1 21.72 -17.04 17.24
C MET A 1 20.98 -16.13 16.28
N THR A 2 20.29 -15.07 16.74
CA THR A 2 19.60 -14.07 15.91
C THR A 2 20.53 -13.23 15.02
N HIS A 3 21.71 -12.83 15.50
CA HIS A 3 22.66 -12.01 14.73
C HIS A 3 23.28 -12.73 13.50
N GLN A 4 23.64 -14.00 13.61
CA GLN A 4 24.13 -14.80 12.47
C GLN A 4 23.02 -15.14 11.47
N LEU A 5 21.77 -15.21 11.94
CA LEU A 5 20.59 -15.47 11.12
C LEU A 5 20.23 -14.26 10.24
N LEU A 6 20.20 -13.06 10.85
CA LEU A 6 20.07 -11.78 10.15
C LEU A 6 21.20 -11.57 9.16
N ASP A 7 22.43 -11.91 9.52
CA ASP A 7 23.61 -11.81 8.65
C ASP A 7 23.51 -12.79 7.46
N THR A 8 22.88 -13.96 7.63
CA THR A 8 22.65 -14.93 6.52
C THR A 8 21.54 -14.44 5.58
N ILE A 9 20.44 -13.92 6.12
CA ILE A 9 19.32 -13.36 5.34
C ILE A 9 19.75 -12.08 4.61
N GLN A 10 20.52 -11.21 5.26
CA GLN A 10 21.09 -9.98 4.68
C GLN A 10 22.17 -10.23 3.62
N LYS A 11 22.84 -11.40 3.63
CA LYS A 11 23.80 -11.83 2.60
C LYS A 11 23.14 -12.54 1.41
N THR A 12 21.85 -12.90 1.47
CA THR A 12 21.11 -13.48 0.34
C THR A 12 21.16 -12.64 -0.96
N PRO A 13 21.11 -11.29 -0.91
CA PRO A 13 21.37 -10.43 -2.05
C PRO A 13 22.83 -10.48 -2.56
N GLU A 14 23.82 -10.66 -1.69
CA GLU A 14 25.22 -10.89 -2.11
C GLU A 14 25.36 -12.25 -2.81
N ILE A 15 24.67 -13.28 -2.33
CA ILE A 15 24.61 -14.61 -2.98
C ILE A 15 23.94 -14.51 -4.37
N SER A 16 22.85 -13.76 -4.50
CA SER A 16 22.19 -13.49 -5.79
C SER A 16 23.05 -12.64 -6.74
N ASN A 17 23.78 -11.65 -6.23
CA ASN A 17 24.74 -10.87 -7.02
C ASN A 17 25.95 -11.70 -7.45
N ASN A 18 26.45 -12.60 -6.60
CA ASN A 18 27.53 -13.54 -6.95
C ASN A 18 27.10 -14.53 -8.05
N LEU A 19 25.81 -14.91 -8.11
CA LEU A 19 25.25 -15.70 -9.21
C LEU A 19 25.08 -14.88 -10.51
N ARG A 20 24.74 -13.59 -10.40
CA ARG A 20 24.67 -12.66 -11.55
C ARG A 20 26.04 -12.33 -12.15
N LEU A 21 27.09 -12.30 -11.32
CA LEU A 21 28.49 -12.08 -11.74
C LEU A 21 29.09 -13.29 -12.48
N ILE A 22 28.36 -14.41 -12.59
CA ILE A 22 28.71 -15.52 -13.48
C ILE A 22 28.37 -15.11 -14.92
N SER A 23 29.16 -14.19 -15.47
CA SER A 23 29.01 -13.67 -16.83
C SER A 23 30.09 -14.15 -17.79
N THR A 24 30.82 -15.23 -17.47
CA THR A 24 31.75 -15.86 -18.40
C THR A 24 31.77 -17.38 -18.23
N PRO A 25 31.74 -18.16 -19.33
CA PRO A 25 32.05 -19.58 -19.26
C PRO A 25 33.54 -19.70 -18.93
N LEU A 26 33.91 -20.49 -17.91
CA LEU A 26 35.28 -20.94 -17.54
C LEU A 26 36.09 -20.29 -16.39
N GLU A 27 35.55 -19.58 -15.39
CA GLU A 27 36.37 -19.22 -14.19
C GLU A 27 35.86 -19.63 -12.80
N THR A 28 34.73 -20.32 -12.68
CA THR A 28 34.37 -20.94 -11.39
C THR A 28 35.01 -22.32 -11.27
N SER A 29 36.03 -22.44 -10.41
CA SER A 29 36.53 -23.75 -9.99
C SER A 29 35.36 -24.57 -9.44
N THR A 30 35.31 -25.87 -9.73
CA THR A 30 34.27 -26.77 -9.21
C THR A 30 34.10 -26.68 -7.69
N SER A 31 35.16 -26.28 -6.97
CA SER A 31 35.10 -26.03 -5.52
C SER A 31 34.22 -24.84 -5.14
N ALA A 32 34.22 -23.74 -5.91
CA ALA A 32 33.38 -22.58 -5.62
C ALA A 32 31.89 -22.91 -5.75
N ILE A 33 31.54 -23.71 -6.76
CA ILE A 33 30.16 -24.17 -6.96
C ILE A 33 29.77 -25.19 -5.87
N GLN A 34 30.66 -26.09 -5.48
CA GLN A 34 30.41 -27.04 -4.39
C GLN A 34 30.19 -26.31 -3.04
N THR A 35 31.04 -25.33 -2.72
CA THR A 35 30.87 -24.49 -1.52
C THR A 35 29.57 -23.71 -1.56
N PHE A 36 29.15 -23.22 -2.73
CA PHE A 36 27.85 -22.58 -2.89
C PHE A 36 26.68 -23.56 -2.62
N LEU A 37 26.73 -24.78 -3.16
CA LEU A 37 25.71 -25.81 -2.92
C LEU A 37 25.60 -26.18 -1.44
N GLU A 38 26.74 -26.36 -0.76
CA GLU A 38 26.78 -26.63 0.70
C GLU A 38 26.19 -25.48 1.53
N GLN A 39 26.44 -24.23 1.12
CA GLN A 39 25.84 -23.05 1.75
C GLN A 39 24.31 -23.02 1.56
N GLN A 40 23.80 -23.38 0.37
CA GLN A 40 22.37 -23.45 0.11
C GLN A 40 21.68 -24.57 0.89
N GLU A 41 22.28 -25.76 0.97
CA GLU A 41 21.74 -26.87 1.78
C GLU A 41 21.67 -26.49 3.27
N LYS A 42 22.69 -25.78 3.78
CA LYS A 42 22.70 -25.27 5.15
C LYS A 42 21.63 -24.20 5.36
N ALA A 43 21.42 -23.31 4.40
CA ALA A 43 20.36 -22.32 4.43
C ALA A 43 18.97 -22.99 4.46
N LEU A 44 18.72 -23.98 3.60
CA LEU A 44 17.48 -24.77 3.55
C LEU A 44 17.17 -25.48 4.88
N LYS A 45 18.17 -26.12 5.49
CA LYS A 45 18.03 -26.75 6.83
C LYS A 45 17.75 -25.75 7.94
N THR A 46 18.09 -24.48 7.74
CA THR A 46 17.83 -23.41 8.71
C THR A 46 16.45 -22.77 8.47
N ILE A 47 16.04 -22.68 7.20
CA ILE A 47 14.74 -22.18 6.74
C ILE A 47 13.58 -23.02 7.28
N SER A 48 13.76 -24.33 7.49
CA SER A 48 12.72 -25.17 8.11
C SER A 48 12.32 -24.74 9.53
N ASN A 49 13.08 -23.86 10.17
CA ASN A 49 12.89 -23.41 11.55
C ASN A 49 12.45 -21.93 11.68
N LEU A 50 12.15 -21.24 10.57
CA LEU A 50 11.81 -19.81 10.51
C LEU A 50 10.29 -19.57 10.33
N SER A 51 9.82 -18.34 10.59
CA SER A 51 8.44 -17.94 10.32
C SER A 51 8.16 -17.82 8.80
N SER A 52 6.96 -18.22 8.38
CA SER A 52 6.64 -18.53 6.97
C SER A 52 6.78 -17.36 5.99
N SER A 53 6.56 -16.10 6.40
CA SER A 53 6.59 -14.92 5.53
C SER A 53 8.00 -14.52 5.08
N THR A 54 8.97 -14.57 6.00
CA THR A 54 10.38 -14.27 5.71
C THR A 54 10.98 -15.32 4.77
N ILE A 55 10.55 -16.57 4.89
CA ILE A 55 11.04 -17.69 4.08
C ILE A 55 10.71 -17.51 2.59
N LEU A 56 9.46 -17.17 2.25
CA LEU A 56 9.06 -16.99 0.85
C LEU A 56 9.84 -15.88 0.14
N SER A 57 10.19 -14.81 0.88
CA SER A 57 10.94 -13.67 0.32
C SER A 57 12.33 -14.01 -0.18
N SER A 58 12.93 -15.06 0.37
CA SER A 58 14.28 -15.50 0.02
C SER A 58 14.28 -16.62 -1.02
N ILE A 59 13.24 -17.45 -1.09
CA ILE A 59 13.22 -18.66 -1.92
C ILE A 59 13.18 -18.35 -3.43
N LYS A 60 12.29 -17.45 -3.88
CA LYS A 60 12.05 -17.25 -5.32
C LYS A 60 13.24 -16.63 -6.07
N PRO A 61 13.91 -15.57 -5.58
CA PRO A 61 15.10 -15.05 -6.24
C PRO A 61 16.23 -16.11 -6.36
N ILE A 62 16.34 -17.01 -5.38
CA ILE A 62 17.29 -18.12 -5.40
C ILE A 62 16.89 -19.13 -6.48
N GLN A 63 15.62 -19.54 -6.55
CA GLN A 63 15.13 -20.43 -7.61
C GLN A 63 15.33 -19.86 -9.01
N ASP A 64 15.01 -18.58 -9.22
CA ASP A 64 15.19 -17.92 -10.52
C ASP A 64 16.67 -17.88 -10.90
N SER A 65 17.56 -17.61 -9.93
CA SER A 65 19.02 -17.62 -10.16
C SER A 65 19.56 -19.04 -10.45
N LEU A 66 19.05 -20.07 -9.76
CA LEU A 66 19.41 -21.47 -10.02
C LEU A 66 18.90 -21.93 -11.39
N ARG A 67 17.70 -21.51 -11.80
CA ARG A 67 17.15 -21.80 -13.14
C ARG A 67 17.94 -21.10 -14.25
N ASP A 68 18.30 -19.84 -14.07
CA ASP A 68 19.17 -19.11 -15.00
C ASP A 68 20.55 -19.76 -15.10
N ALA A 69 21.11 -20.24 -13.98
CA ALA A 69 22.35 -21.01 -13.98
C ALA A 69 22.21 -22.32 -14.76
N LEU A 70 21.13 -23.09 -14.56
CA LEU A 70 20.85 -24.32 -15.33
C LEU A 70 20.67 -24.04 -16.83
N ALA A 71 20.00 -22.96 -17.21
CA ALA A 71 19.75 -22.60 -18.60
C ALA A 71 21.03 -22.24 -19.38
N LYS A 72 22.11 -21.90 -18.68
CA LYS A 72 23.43 -21.61 -19.26
C LYS A 72 24.32 -22.85 -19.45
N PHE A 73 23.87 -24.04 -19.02
CA PHE A 73 24.60 -25.27 -19.28
C PHE A 73 24.47 -25.66 -20.76
N ASP A 74 25.59 -25.67 -21.48
CA ASP A 74 25.69 -26.26 -22.81
C ASP A 74 26.07 -27.74 -22.69
N PHE A 75 25.17 -28.61 -23.16
CA PHE A 75 25.33 -30.07 -23.08
C PHE A 75 26.23 -30.64 -24.18
N ALA A 76 26.78 -29.81 -25.08
CA ALA A 76 27.48 -30.30 -26.26
C ALA A 76 28.85 -30.96 -25.98
N HIS A 77 29.50 -30.71 -24.83
CA HIS A 77 30.87 -31.17 -24.59
C HIS A 77 31.26 -31.36 -23.11
N TYR A 78 30.74 -32.31 -22.31
CA TYR A 78 31.34 -32.49 -20.96
C TYR A 78 31.31 -33.88 -20.26
N ASP A 79 32.35 -34.02 -19.42
CA ASP A 79 32.82 -35.09 -18.52
C ASP A 79 32.05 -35.17 -17.17
N GLU A 80 32.19 -36.26 -16.42
CA GLU A 80 31.46 -36.66 -15.20
C GLU A 80 31.33 -35.54 -14.14
N LYS A 81 32.36 -34.69 -14.03
CA LYS A 81 32.40 -33.55 -13.11
C LYS A 81 31.29 -32.52 -13.37
N TYR A 82 30.93 -32.29 -14.63
CA TYR A 82 29.87 -31.36 -15.02
C TYR A 82 28.47 -31.92 -14.74
N LEU A 83 28.29 -33.22 -14.95
CA LEU A 83 27.06 -33.93 -14.61
C LEU A 83 26.79 -33.87 -13.09
N ASN A 84 27.84 -33.96 -12.28
CA ASN A 84 27.74 -33.83 -10.82
C ASN A 84 27.35 -32.41 -10.36
N VAL A 85 27.83 -31.37 -11.04
CA VAL A 85 27.42 -29.99 -10.74
C VAL A 85 25.97 -29.75 -11.17
N TYR A 86 25.58 -30.19 -12.36
CA TYR A 86 24.21 -30.09 -12.86
C TYR A 86 23.22 -30.83 -11.95
N SER A 87 23.58 -32.04 -11.51
CA SER A 87 22.75 -32.83 -10.58
C SER A 87 22.63 -32.15 -9.22
N GLY A 88 23.72 -31.58 -8.69
CA GLY A 88 23.70 -30.81 -7.43
C GLY A 88 22.80 -29.58 -7.50
N ILE A 89 22.91 -28.77 -8.56
CA ILE A 89 22.04 -27.58 -8.76
C ILE A 89 20.57 -28.02 -8.90
N SER A 90 20.30 -29.09 -9.66
CA SER A 90 18.95 -29.63 -9.85
C SER A 90 18.35 -30.17 -8.54
N GLN A 91 19.16 -30.82 -7.70
CA GLN A 91 18.73 -31.33 -6.39
C GLN A 91 18.39 -30.20 -5.43
N VAL A 92 19.23 -29.15 -5.36
CA VAL A 92 18.95 -27.96 -4.55
C VAL A 92 17.69 -27.26 -5.04
N LEU A 93 17.53 -27.08 -6.36
CA LEU A 93 16.31 -26.50 -6.93
C LEU A 93 15.06 -27.29 -6.52
N LYS A 94 15.11 -28.62 -6.60
CA LYS A 94 14.01 -29.49 -6.16
C LYS A 94 13.69 -29.32 -4.68
N GLN A 95 14.69 -29.20 -3.80
CA GLN A 95 14.47 -28.96 -2.37
C GLN A 95 13.81 -27.59 -2.11
N TYR A 96 14.20 -26.55 -2.87
CA TYR A 96 13.52 -25.26 -2.82
C TYR A 96 12.07 -25.35 -3.30
N GLU A 97 11.80 -26.08 -4.39
CA GLU A 97 10.44 -26.33 -4.90
C GLU A 97 9.58 -27.12 -3.89
N GLU A 98 10.14 -28.14 -3.23
CA GLU A 98 9.47 -28.88 -2.16
C GLU A 98 9.18 -27.99 -0.94
N THR A 99 10.14 -27.15 -0.54
CA THR A 99 9.98 -26.19 0.57
C THR A 99 8.88 -25.18 0.24
N GLN A 100 8.87 -24.63 -0.98
CA GLN A 100 7.80 -23.75 -1.45
C GLN A 100 6.44 -24.45 -1.49
N SER A 101 6.38 -25.71 -1.96
CA SER A 101 5.16 -26.51 -1.97
C SER A 101 4.63 -26.74 -0.54
N ASN A 102 5.52 -27.04 0.41
CA ASN A 102 5.17 -27.23 1.81
C ASN A 102 4.69 -25.94 2.46
N LEU A 103 5.32 -24.80 2.17
CA LEU A 103 4.84 -23.49 2.60
C LEU A 103 3.48 -23.17 2.00
N GLN A 104 3.26 -23.46 0.72
CA GLN A 104 1.96 -23.26 0.08
C GLN A 104 0.88 -24.10 0.76
N LYS A 105 1.15 -25.38 1.07
CA LYS A 105 0.26 -26.23 1.87
C LYS A 105 0.00 -25.66 3.26
N TYR A 106 1.04 -25.15 3.93
CA TYR A 106 0.91 -24.50 5.23
C TYR A 106 0.01 -23.25 5.14
N TYR A 107 0.26 -22.35 4.19
CA TYR A 107 -0.56 -21.17 3.96
C TYR A 107 -2.01 -21.54 3.68
N ARG A 108 -2.24 -22.54 2.83
CA ARG A 108 -3.57 -23.06 2.55
C ARG A 108 -4.26 -23.61 3.80
N SER A 109 -3.51 -24.23 4.73
CA SER A 109 -4.05 -24.76 5.98
C SER A 109 -4.48 -23.68 6.98
N ILE A 110 -3.81 -22.53 7.01
CA ILE A 110 -4.13 -21.40 7.90
C ILE A 110 -5.06 -20.37 7.25
N THR A 111 -5.16 -20.39 5.92
CA THR A 111 -6.01 -19.49 5.16
C THR A 111 -7.46 -19.96 5.21
N PRO A 112 -8.42 -19.09 5.53
CA PRO A 112 -9.83 -19.48 5.47
C PRO A 112 -10.23 -19.94 4.06
N SER A 113 -10.97 -21.04 3.97
CA SER A 113 -11.35 -21.72 2.70
C SER A 113 -11.97 -20.82 1.62
N TYR A 114 -12.57 -19.70 2.02
CA TYR A 114 -13.22 -18.76 1.12
C TYR A 114 -12.28 -17.77 0.41
N PHE A 115 -10.98 -17.81 0.72
CA PHE A 115 -9.93 -17.12 -0.06
C PHE A 115 -9.29 -18.02 -1.12
N HIS A 116 -9.62 -19.32 -1.16
CA HIS A 116 -9.04 -20.27 -2.11
C HIS A 116 -9.55 -20.07 -3.55
N SER A 117 -10.62 -19.31 -3.75
CA SER A 117 -11.09 -18.89 -5.07
C SER A 117 -11.69 -17.49 -5.01
N SER A 118 -11.27 -16.61 -5.93
CA SER A 118 -11.95 -15.34 -6.14
C SER A 118 -13.21 -15.58 -6.97
N ASN A 119 -14.38 -15.36 -6.38
CA ASN A 119 -15.63 -15.30 -7.13
C ASN A 119 -15.73 -13.92 -7.80
N GLU A 120 -15.01 -13.70 -8.90
CA GLU A 120 -15.13 -12.47 -9.69
C GLU A 120 -16.41 -12.51 -10.54
N SER A 121 -17.50 -11.91 -10.04
CA SER A 121 -18.47 -11.19 -10.89
C SER A 121 -19.56 -10.47 -10.09
N PRO A 122 -20.22 -9.44 -10.66
CA PRO A 122 -20.09 -8.90 -12.03
C PRO A 122 -18.90 -7.96 -12.28
N HIS A 123 -18.48 -7.87 -13.54
CA HIS A 123 -17.30 -7.11 -14.01
C HIS A 123 -17.52 -5.62 -14.29
N TYR A 124 -18.76 -5.14 -14.18
CA TYR A 124 -19.18 -3.75 -14.41
C TYR A 124 -19.78 -3.15 -13.14
N TYR A 125 -19.88 -1.83 -13.09
CA TYR A 125 -20.40 -1.12 -11.93
C TYR A 125 -21.84 -1.53 -11.59
N SER A 126 -22.18 -1.46 -10.32
CA SER A 126 -23.58 -1.47 -9.90
C SER A 126 -24.30 -0.23 -10.45
N PRO A 127 -25.59 -0.31 -10.78
CA PRO A 127 -26.35 0.85 -11.25
C PRO A 127 -26.30 2.06 -10.30
N GLU A 128 -26.16 1.80 -9.00
CA GLU A 128 -26.06 2.81 -7.95
C GLU A 128 -24.67 3.46 -7.85
N MET A 129 -23.63 2.90 -8.49
CA MET A 129 -22.29 3.47 -8.50
C MET A 129 -22.18 4.43 -9.69
N THR A 130 -22.54 5.68 -9.46
CA THR A 130 -22.42 6.78 -10.42
C THR A 130 -21.20 7.64 -10.17
N SER A 131 -20.67 7.63 -8.95
CA SER A 131 -19.48 8.34 -8.50
C SER A 131 -18.80 7.54 -7.36
N PRO A 132 -17.46 7.61 -7.21
CA PRO A 132 -16.78 7.02 -6.05
C PRO A 132 -17.40 7.38 -4.68
N SER A 133 -18.01 8.56 -4.57
CA SER A 133 -18.71 9.02 -3.35
C SER A 133 -19.90 8.15 -2.94
N ASP A 134 -20.62 7.55 -3.90
CA ASP A 134 -21.83 6.76 -3.63
C ASP A 134 -21.57 5.60 -2.66
N PHE A 135 -20.35 5.07 -2.68
CA PHE A 135 -19.88 4.04 -1.78
C PHE A 135 -19.89 4.49 -0.30
N PHE A 136 -19.59 5.76 -0.04
CA PHE A 136 -19.45 6.33 1.31
C PHE A 136 -20.69 7.10 1.77
N ASP A 137 -21.45 7.70 0.85
CA ASP A 137 -22.44 8.74 1.17
C ASP A 137 -23.57 8.26 2.07
N SER A 138 -24.05 7.03 1.88
CA SER A 138 -25.12 6.44 2.71
C SER A 138 -24.81 6.35 4.21
N LYS A 139 -23.53 6.48 4.59
CA LYS A 139 -23.06 6.42 5.98
C LYS A 139 -22.21 7.64 6.36
N SER A 140 -22.17 8.66 5.52
CA SER A 140 -21.36 9.86 5.79
C SER A 140 -22.09 10.82 6.73
N GLY A 141 -21.34 11.46 7.63
CA GLY A 141 -21.83 12.65 8.34
C GLY A 141 -21.81 13.88 7.44
N ARG A 142 -22.46 14.96 7.87
CA ARG A 142 -22.45 16.27 7.20
C ARG A 142 -21.84 17.31 8.12
N ILE A 143 -21.04 18.21 7.56
CA ILE A 143 -20.39 19.33 8.24
C ILE A 143 -20.76 20.59 7.45
N GLU A 144 -21.54 21.48 8.05
CA GLU A 144 -22.01 22.72 7.42
C GLU A 144 -21.42 23.98 8.04
N SER A 145 -20.64 23.84 9.12
CA SER A 145 -20.02 24.93 9.89
C SER A 145 -18.77 24.44 10.65
N ILE A 146 -18.04 25.35 11.30
CA ILE A 146 -16.95 24.97 12.22
C ILE A 146 -17.48 24.23 13.47
N GLU A 147 -18.67 24.60 13.94
CA GLU A 147 -19.31 23.95 15.08
C GLU A 147 -19.60 22.48 14.76
N ASP A 148 -20.14 22.20 13.57
CA ASP A 148 -20.37 20.82 13.11
C ASP A 148 -19.08 20.02 13.00
N LEU A 149 -17.98 20.64 12.53
CA LEU A 149 -16.69 19.97 12.45
C LEU A 149 -16.20 19.54 13.83
N ASN A 150 -16.23 20.45 14.81
CA ASN A 150 -15.83 20.17 16.18
C ASN A 150 -16.72 19.08 16.80
N ASN A 151 -18.03 19.19 16.65
CA ASN A 151 -18.99 18.20 17.15
C ASN A 151 -18.80 16.83 16.50
N ALA A 152 -18.56 16.78 15.19
CA ALA A 152 -18.30 15.54 14.45
C ALA A 152 -17.05 14.82 14.96
N ILE A 153 -15.95 15.56 15.19
CA ILE A 153 -14.70 15.00 15.72
C ILE A 153 -14.91 14.46 17.14
N LEU A 154 -15.53 15.25 18.02
CA LEU A 154 -15.79 14.88 19.42
C LEU A 154 -16.70 13.65 19.53
N LEU A 155 -17.82 13.64 18.80
CA LEU A 155 -18.75 12.52 18.81
C LEU A 155 -18.11 11.24 18.25
N LEU A 156 -17.33 11.36 17.16
CA LEU A 156 -16.66 10.19 16.60
C LEU A 156 -15.65 9.59 17.59
N GLN A 157 -14.84 10.42 18.24
CA GLN A 157 -13.88 9.95 19.25
C GLN A 157 -14.60 9.19 20.39
N LYS A 158 -15.75 9.70 20.84
CA LYS A 158 -16.58 9.03 21.85
C LYS A 158 -17.11 7.67 21.37
N HIS A 159 -17.57 7.59 20.12
CA HIS A 159 -18.18 6.37 19.56
C HIS A 159 -17.16 5.28 19.22
N VAL A 160 -15.91 5.69 18.97
CA VAL A 160 -14.84 4.80 18.53
C VAL A 160 -13.97 4.32 19.69
N SER A 161 -13.93 5.06 20.81
CA SER A 161 -13.29 4.75 22.10
C SER A 161 -12.24 3.62 22.06
N ASN A 162 -10.96 3.99 22.15
CA ASN A 162 -9.76 3.11 22.17
C ASN A 162 -9.28 2.57 20.81
N ILE A 163 -9.81 3.04 19.68
CA ILE A 163 -9.25 2.75 18.35
C ILE A 163 -8.60 4.02 17.80
N PRO A 164 -7.29 4.00 17.48
CA PRO A 164 -6.62 5.11 16.80
C PRO A 164 -7.29 5.44 15.47
N LEU A 165 -7.54 6.74 15.25
CA LEU A 165 -8.10 7.27 14.01
C LEU A 165 -7.04 8.09 13.27
N TYR A 166 -6.97 7.86 11.97
CA TYR A 166 -6.06 8.54 11.05
C TYR A 166 -6.87 9.27 9.99
N TRP A 167 -6.57 10.53 9.76
CA TRP A 167 -7.48 11.45 9.08
C TRP A 167 -6.96 11.87 7.72
N ARG A 168 -7.83 11.93 6.71
CA ARG A 168 -7.46 12.41 5.37
C ARG A 168 -8.51 13.38 4.85
N GLY A 169 -8.09 14.59 4.51
CA GLY A 169 -8.90 15.58 3.81
C GLY A 169 -8.79 15.47 2.30
N GLN A 170 -9.88 15.75 1.60
CA GLN A 170 -9.94 15.89 0.15
C GLN A 170 -10.80 17.10 -0.19
N ASN A 171 -10.33 17.95 -1.09
CA ASN A 171 -11.02 19.19 -1.47
C ASN A 171 -12.28 18.96 -2.33
N ASN A 172 -12.46 17.74 -2.86
CA ASN A 172 -13.62 17.30 -3.62
C ASN A 172 -14.15 15.97 -3.07
N ALA A 173 -15.40 15.97 -2.64
CA ALA A 173 -16.06 14.83 -2.01
C ALA A 173 -16.42 13.70 -2.99
N SER A 174 -16.38 13.96 -4.30
CA SER A 174 -16.62 12.94 -5.33
C SER A 174 -15.42 12.02 -5.57
N TRP A 175 -14.24 12.38 -5.05
CA TRP A 175 -13.03 11.60 -5.26
C TRP A 175 -13.02 10.31 -4.44
N GLY A 176 -12.39 9.28 -5.02
CA GLY A 176 -12.09 8.03 -4.33
C GLY A 176 -10.89 8.15 -3.39
N LEU A 177 -10.81 7.26 -2.42
CA LEU A 177 -9.66 7.10 -1.53
C LEU A 177 -8.55 6.28 -2.22
N HIS A 178 -7.90 6.88 -3.21
CA HIS A 178 -6.86 6.21 -3.99
C HIS A 178 -5.47 6.79 -3.74
N SER A 179 -4.47 5.90 -3.70
CA SER A 179 -3.07 6.30 -3.76
C SER A 179 -2.71 6.86 -5.14
N LYS A 180 -1.64 7.66 -5.23
CA LYS A 180 -1.24 8.28 -6.49
C LYS A 180 -0.82 7.23 -7.53
N LEU A 181 -0.11 6.19 -7.13
CA LEU A 181 0.27 5.09 -8.03
C LEU A 181 -0.97 4.38 -8.58
N PHE A 182 -1.96 4.07 -7.74
CA PHE A 182 -3.19 3.43 -8.19
C PHE A 182 -3.94 4.29 -9.22
N ARG A 183 -4.03 5.61 -9.00
CA ARG A 183 -4.65 6.54 -9.96
C ARG A 183 -3.94 6.56 -11.31
N LEU A 184 -2.60 6.61 -11.32
CA LEU A 184 -1.84 6.55 -12.56
C LEU A 184 -2.09 5.25 -13.33
N LEU A 185 -2.11 4.12 -12.63
CA LEU A 185 -2.38 2.82 -13.27
C LEU A 185 -3.83 2.70 -13.74
N MET A 186 -4.81 3.29 -13.03
CA MET A 186 -6.20 3.38 -13.54
C MET A 186 -6.25 4.12 -14.88
N THR A 187 -5.58 5.26 -14.98
CA THR A 187 -5.50 6.04 -16.23
C THR A 187 -4.80 5.24 -17.32
N GLN A 188 -3.65 4.63 -17.02
CA GLN A 188 -2.89 3.83 -17.99
C GLN A 188 -3.68 2.61 -18.49
N ASN A 189 -4.47 1.98 -17.61
CA ASN A 189 -5.31 0.84 -17.97
C ASN A 189 -6.57 1.25 -18.74
N GLY A 190 -6.88 2.54 -18.84
CA GLY A 190 -8.12 3.03 -19.46
C GLY A 190 -9.36 2.70 -18.63
N VAL A 191 -9.27 2.76 -17.30
CA VAL A 191 -10.45 2.63 -16.42
C VAL A 191 -11.42 3.76 -16.71
N VAL A 192 -12.67 3.40 -16.98
CA VAL A 192 -13.73 4.35 -17.29
C VAL A 192 -14.50 4.71 -16.03
N SER A 193 -14.78 6.00 -15.87
CA SER A 193 -15.49 6.54 -14.72
C SER A 193 -16.90 5.95 -14.59
N PRO A 194 -17.40 5.67 -13.36
CA PRO A 194 -18.77 5.15 -13.19
C PRO A 194 -19.87 6.06 -13.75
N GLN A 195 -19.64 7.37 -13.80
CA GLN A 195 -20.53 8.36 -14.40
C GLN A 195 -20.89 8.04 -15.85
N GLN A 196 -19.95 7.45 -16.61
CA GLN A 196 -20.16 7.08 -18.01
C GLN A 196 -20.93 5.76 -18.18
N LYS A 197 -21.21 5.06 -17.06
CA LYS A 197 -21.94 3.77 -17.02
C LYS A 197 -21.42 2.75 -18.03
N PRO A 198 -20.11 2.47 -18.06
CA PRO A 198 -19.54 1.51 -19.00
C PRO A 198 -20.13 0.11 -18.77
N LYS A 199 -20.41 -0.60 -19.88
CA LYS A 199 -20.94 -1.97 -19.86
C LYS A 199 -19.84 -3.04 -19.96
N THR A 200 -18.57 -2.64 -19.95
CA THR A 200 -17.41 -3.51 -20.11
C THR A 200 -16.72 -3.79 -18.76
N LYS A 201 -15.89 -4.84 -18.72
CA LYS A 201 -15.03 -5.12 -17.57
C LYS A 201 -14.09 -3.94 -17.35
N GLN A 202 -14.10 -3.38 -16.14
CA GLN A 202 -13.23 -2.26 -15.81
C GLN A 202 -11.82 -2.77 -15.45
N PRO A 203 -10.77 -2.32 -16.16
CA PRO A 203 -9.41 -2.83 -16.01
C PRO A 203 -8.68 -2.18 -14.82
N TYR A 204 -9.25 -2.29 -13.62
CA TYR A 204 -8.62 -1.75 -12.41
C TYR A 204 -7.25 -2.38 -12.14
N PRO A 205 -6.31 -1.62 -11.53
CA PRO A 205 -4.99 -2.14 -11.19
C PRO A 205 -5.05 -3.41 -10.33
N THR A 206 -4.22 -4.38 -10.68
CA THR A 206 -4.05 -5.62 -9.90
C THR A 206 -2.90 -5.47 -8.90
N GLU A 207 -2.83 -6.36 -7.91
CA GLU A 207 -1.70 -6.38 -6.97
C GLU A 207 -0.37 -6.60 -7.70
N ASP A 208 -0.34 -7.49 -8.69
CA ASP A 208 0.86 -7.75 -9.49
C ASP A 208 1.31 -6.51 -10.27
N GLN A 209 0.37 -5.75 -10.84
CA GLN A 209 0.68 -4.50 -11.53
C GLN A 209 1.24 -3.45 -10.57
N MET A 210 0.65 -3.32 -9.37
CA MET A 210 1.16 -2.44 -8.32
C MET A 210 2.60 -2.84 -7.92
N ILE A 211 2.85 -4.12 -7.67
CA ILE A 211 4.17 -4.65 -7.31
C ILE A 211 5.18 -4.40 -8.45
N HIS A 212 4.80 -4.62 -9.70
CA HIS A 212 5.69 -4.39 -10.84
C HIS A 212 6.11 -2.92 -10.94
N ALA A 213 5.15 -2.00 -10.85
CA ALA A 213 5.42 -0.56 -10.88
C ALA A 213 6.31 -0.13 -9.70
N GLU A 214 6.09 -0.70 -8.52
CA GLU A 214 6.93 -0.43 -7.34
C GLU A 214 8.34 -0.96 -7.47
N LYS A 215 8.53 -2.15 -8.05
CA LYS A 215 9.85 -2.68 -8.38
C LYS A 215 10.57 -1.78 -9.36
N GLN A 216 9.87 -1.25 -10.37
CA GLN A 216 10.45 -0.27 -11.30
C GLN A 216 10.89 1.01 -10.58
N ILE A 217 10.05 1.56 -9.69
CA ILE A 217 10.38 2.73 -8.88
C ILE A 217 11.62 2.47 -8.00
N LEU A 218 11.66 1.34 -7.29
CA LEU A 218 12.80 1.00 -6.42
C LEU A 218 14.08 0.75 -7.21
N ASN A 219 13.99 0.08 -8.37
CA ASN A 219 15.14 -0.14 -9.25
C ASN A 219 15.70 1.20 -9.74
N LEU A 220 14.85 2.10 -10.24
CA LEU A 220 15.24 3.45 -10.64
C LEU A 220 15.92 4.20 -9.48
N ALA A 221 15.29 4.21 -8.30
CA ALA A 221 15.80 4.90 -7.12
C ALA A 221 17.18 4.38 -6.68
N ARG A 222 17.42 3.07 -6.80
CA ARG A 222 18.64 2.43 -6.30
C ARG A 222 19.79 2.43 -7.30
N GLN A 223 19.49 2.22 -8.57
CA GLN A 223 20.49 2.11 -9.63
C GLN A 223 20.94 3.49 -10.10
N ASP A 224 19.98 4.35 -10.43
CA ASP A 224 20.27 5.63 -11.10
C ASP A 224 20.38 6.78 -10.08
N TRP A 225 19.62 6.70 -8.99
CA TRP A 225 19.53 7.78 -7.98
C TRP A 225 20.28 7.47 -6.67
N ARG A 226 21.03 6.37 -6.61
CA ARG A 226 21.95 6.01 -5.51
C ARG A 226 21.31 5.87 -4.12
N TYR A 227 20.01 5.63 -4.02
CA TYR A 227 19.32 5.35 -2.76
C TYR A 227 19.43 3.87 -2.32
N GLY A 228 20.59 3.24 -2.58
CA GLY A 228 20.82 1.80 -2.44
C GLY A 228 20.70 1.25 -1.01
N ASN A 229 21.00 2.07 0.00
CA ASN A 229 21.05 1.67 1.42
C ASN A 229 19.75 1.95 2.18
N MET A 230 18.75 2.53 1.50
CA MET A 230 17.50 2.93 2.11
C MET A 230 16.46 1.81 1.99
N SER A 231 15.63 1.64 3.02
CA SER A 231 14.53 0.68 2.97
C SER A 231 13.52 1.09 1.89
N ALA A 232 12.78 0.12 1.36
CA ALA A 232 11.79 0.43 0.31
C ALA A 232 10.73 1.42 0.79
N LEU A 233 10.26 1.29 2.03
CA LEU A 233 9.21 2.15 2.57
C LEU A 233 9.71 3.59 2.76
N GLU A 234 10.96 3.77 3.18
CA GLU A 234 11.58 5.10 3.28
C GLU A 234 11.75 5.75 1.91
N ILE A 235 12.16 4.99 0.89
CA ILE A 235 12.24 5.48 -0.49
C ILE A 235 10.85 5.93 -0.96
N PHE A 236 9.82 5.11 -0.78
CA PHE A 236 8.45 5.48 -1.16
C PHE A 236 7.96 6.72 -0.40
N ALA A 237 8.23 6.81 0.89
CA ALA A 237 7.86 7.96 1.70
C ALA A 237 8.48 9.27 1.17
N ARG A 238 9.78 9.25 0.83
CA ARG A 238 10.48 10.41 0.25
C ARG A 238 9.97 10.74 -1.14
N ILE A 239 9.76 9.74 -2.00
CA ILE A 239 9.17 9.95 -3.34
C ILE A 239 7.80 10.62 -3.20
N GLN A 240 6.94 10.10 -2.33
CA GLN A 240 5.61 10.66 -2.08
C GLN A 240 5.69 12.08 -1.52
N HIS A 241 6.62 12.35 -0.60
CA HIS A 241 6.86 13.67 -0.04
C HIS A 241 7.14 14.70 -1.15
N PHE A 242 7.94 14.35 -2.16
CA PHE A 242 8.21 15.20 -3.34
C PHE A 242 7.16 15.06 -4.46
N GLY A 243 6.00 14.48 -4.17
CA GLY A 243 4.89 14.38 -5.11
C GLY A 243 4.99 13.24 -6.11
N GLY A 244 5.92 12.31 -5.97
CA GLY A 244 6.01 11.11 -6.80
C GLY A 244 4.92 10.07 -6.50
N PRO A 245 4.66 9.12 -7.42
CA PRO A 245 3.59 8.15 -7.27
C PRO A 245 4.01 6.94 -6.43
N THR A 246 3.30 6.67 -5.34
CA THR A 246 3.46 5.42 -4.58
C THR A 246 2.10 4.84 -4.15
N ARG A 247 2.10 3.63 -3.56
CA ARG A 247 0.88 3.03 -3.00
C ARG A 247 0.40 3.66 -1.70
N LEU A 248 1.22 4.48 -1.06
CA LEU A 248 0.93 5.05 0.25
C LEU A 248 -0.25 6.03 0.17
N LEU A 249 -1.13 5.97 1.16
CA LEU A 249 -2.15 6.98 1.40
C LEU A 249 -1.66 7.91 2.51
N ASP A 250 -1.58 9.21 2.21
CA ASP A 250 -1.29 10.22 3.24
C ASP A 250 -2.48 10.34 4.19
N ALA A 251 -2.17 10.37 5.47
CA ALA A 251 -3.11 10.74 6.51
C ALA A 251 -2.39 11.55 7.60
N SER A 252 -3.17 12.17 8.47
CA SER A 252 -2.70 12.90 9.64
C SER A 252 -3.23 12.25 10.90
N CYS A 253 -2.42 12.23 11.97
CA CYS A 253 -2.92 11.94 13.31
C CYS A 253 -3.80 13.08 13.86
N ASN A 254 -3.82 14.25 13.21
CA ASN A 254 -4.58 15.41 13.66
C ASN A 254 -5.81 15.65 12.75
N PRO A 255 -7.04 15.55 13.28
CA PRO A 255 -8.26 15.77 12.48
C PRO A 255 -8.35 17.18 11.90
N TYR A 256 -7.80 18.19 12.59
CA TYR A 256 -7.88 19.58 12.15
C TYR A 256 -6.90 19.88 11.01
N ILE A 257 -5.72 19.25 10.99
CA ILE A 257 -4.80 19.32 9.84
C ILE A 257 -5.45 18.64 8.63
N ALA A 258 -6.07 17.48 8.82
CA ALA A 258 -6.81 16.82 7.74
C ALA A 258 -8.01 17.66 7.25
N ALA A 259 -8.75 18.31 8.16
CA ALA A 259 -9.81 19.24 7.78
C ALA A 259 -9.25 20.43 6.99
N TRP A 260 -8.08 20.97 7.39
CA TRP A 260 -7.39 22.01 6.63
C TRP A 260 -7.09 21.55 5.20
N PHE A 261 -6.54 20.34 5.00
CA PHE A 261 -6.34 19.79 3.65
C PHE A 261 -7.65 19.60 2.86
N ALA A 262 -8.78 19.37 3.53
CA ALA A 262 -10.08 19.27 2.86
C ALA A 262 -10.62 20.63 2.41
N VAL A 263 -10.33 21.70 3.16
CA VAL A 263 -10.87 23.04 2.87
C VAL A 263 -9.89 23.96 2.18
N TYR A 264 -8.60 23.66 2.16
CA TYR A 264 -7.55 24.43 1.49
C TYR A 264 -7.35 23.93 0.05
N ASP A 265 -7.38 24.86 -0.90
CA ASP A 265 -7.14 24.58 -2.31
C ASP A 265 -6.27 25.69 -2.93
N PRO A 266 -4.98 25.44 -3.21
CA PRO A 266 -4.09 26.47 -3.73
C PRO A 266 -4.43 26.89 -5.16
N THR A 267 -5.06 26.02 -5.96
CA THR A 267 -5.42 26.32 -7.36
C THR A 267 -6.79 26.99 -7.48
N HIS A 268 -7.57 27.00 -6.41
CA HIS A 268 -8.97 27.45 -6.36
C HIS A 268 -9.93 26.69 -7.33
N GLU A 269 -9.48 25.58 -7.93
CA GLU A 269 -10.25 24.80 -8.91
C GLU A 269 -11.43 24.04 -8.28
N HIS A 270 -11.39 23.83 -6.96
CA HIS A 270 -12.34 23.00 -6.23
C HIS A 270 -13.00 23.74 -5.06
N GLU A 271 -12.96 25.08 -5.02
CA GLU A 271 -13.66 25.85 -3.98
C GLU A 271 -15.18 25.65 -4.04
N ASP A 272 -15.75 25.49 -5.25
CA ASP A 272 -17.18 25.29 -5.48
C ASP A 272 -17.68 23.86 -5.27
N HIS A 273 -16.80 22.94 -4.87
CA HIS A 273 -17.14 21.55 -4.61
C HIS A 273 -17.24 21.28 -3.10
N ASP A 274 -18.20 20.43 -2.72
CA ASP A 274 -18.20 19.83 -1.38
C ASP A 274 -16.86 19.11 -1.17
N ALA A 275 -16.30 19.20 0.03
CA ALA A 275 -15.07 18.52 0.42
C ALA A 275 -15.38 17.27 1.26
N ARG A 276 -14.38 16.41 1.49
CA ARG A 276 -14.55 15.21 2.30
C ARG A 276 -13.44 15.05 3.31
N LEU A 277 -13.84 14.67 4.53
CA LEU A 277 -12.94 14.31 5.61
C LEU A 277 -13.16 12.84 5.96
N PHE A 278 -12.12 12.03 5.78
CA PHE A 278 -12.10 10.63 6.20
C PHE A 278 -11.46 10.48 7.58
N ALA A 279 -11.98 9.54 8.36
CA ALA A 279 -11.35 8.98 9.55
C ALA A 279 -11.21 7.47 9.39
N LEU A 280 -9.97 7.00 9.32
CA LEU A 280 -9.59 5.62 9.12
C LEU A 280 -9.17 5.01 10.46
N ALA A 281 -9.91 4.01 10.93
CA ALA A 281 -9.48 3.24 12.09
C ALA A 281 -8.22 2.43 11.79
N GLY A 282 -7.26 2.37 12.71
CA GLY A 282 -6.06 1.54 12.56
C GLY A 282 -6.36 0.05 12.47
N TYR A 283 -7.38 -0.41 13.19
CA TYR A 283 -7.79 -1.81 13.26
C TYR A 283 -9.29 -1.94 13.50
N ALA A 284 -9.82 -3.18 13.43
CA ALA A 284 -11.21 -3.44 13.75
C ALA A 284 -11.51 -3.26 15.24
N SER A 285 -12.71 -2.79 15.54
CA SER A 285 -13.23 -2.73 16.91
C SER A 285 -13.16 -4.08 17.60
N GLY A 286 -12.74 -4.08 18.86
CA GLY A 286 -12.54 -5.28 19.68
C GLY A 286 -11.13 -5.87 19.57
N ASN A 287 -10.29 -5.38 18.66
CA ASN A 287 -8.85 -5.60 18.72
C ASN A 287 -8.23 -4.50 19.59
N ASN A 288 -7.28 -4.86 20.45
CA ASN A 288 -6.67 -3.92 21.40
C ASN A 288 -5.21 -3.59 21.08
N GLU A 289 -4.64 -4.17 20.02
CA GLU A 289 -3.24 -3.97 19.67
C GLU A 289 -3.09 -3.68 18.18
N GLN A 290 -2.32 -2.63 17.87
CA GLN A 290 -1.76 -2.44 16.55
C GLN A 290 -0.53 -3.34 16.47
N PRO A 291 -0.46 -4.31 15.55
CA PRO A 291 0.68 -5.21 15.55
C PRO A 291 1.93 -4.45 15.12
N ASP A 292 3.07 -4.75 15.75
CA ASP A 292 4.36 -4.15 15.43
C ASP A 292 4.89 -4.75 14.12
N TYR A 293 5.19 -3.88 13.17
CA TYR A 293 5.67 -4.25 11.84
C TYR A 293 7.02 -3.60 11.52
N SER A 294 7.70 -3.03 12.51
CA SER A 294 8.90 -2.22 12.34
C SER A 294 10.00 -2.97 11.54
N GLU A 295 10.29 -4.22 11.87
CA GLU A 295 11.30 -5.01 11.16
C GLU A 295 10.89 -5.37 9.72
N GLU A 296 9.63 -5.80 9.49
CA GLU A 296 9.13 -6.15 8.14
C GLU A 296 9.03 -4.94 7.21
N LEU A 297 8.80 -3.75 7.76
CA LEU A 297 8.61 -2.51 7.00
C LEU A 297 9.92 -1.80 6.67
N LEU A 298 10.98 -2.05 7.45
CA LEU A 298 12.31 -1.48 7.25
C LEU A 298 13.24 -2.37 6.43
N SER A 299 12.70 -3.43 5.82
CA SER A 299 13.45 -4.28 4.91
C SER A 299 13.84 -3.56 3.62
N ARG A 300 14.90 -4.06 2.97
CA ARG A 300 15.28 -3.62 1.62
C ARG A 300 14.10 -3.79 0.67
N ASP A 301 13.49 -4.96 0.60
CA ASP A 301 12.34 -5.18 -0.27
C ASP A 301 11.08 -5.46 0.57
N PRO A 302 9.93 -4.85 0.25
CA PRO A 302 8.72 -5.04 1.04
C PRO A 302 8.25 -6.49 1.04
N PHE A 303 7.74 -6.97 2.18
CA PHE A 303 7.27 -8.36 2.30
C PHE A 303 6.21 -8.73 1.26
N TRP A 304 5.36 -7.77 0.85
CA TRP A 304 4.27 -8.00 -0.11
C TRP A 304 4.76 -8.32 -1.53
N PHE A 305 6.03 -8.07 -1.87
CA PHE A 305 6.59 -8.44 -3.18
C PHE A 305 6.62 -9.94 -3.42
N ASN A 306 6.45 -10.73 -2.36
CA ASN A 306 6.57 -12.18 -2.37
C ASN A 306 5.24 -12.88 -2.14
N LEU A 307 4.13 -12.14 -2.15
CA LEU A 307 2.78 -12.68 -2.00
C LEU A 307 2.15 -12.82 -3.39
N HIS A 308 2.31 -14.00 -4.00
CA HIS A 308 2.02 -14.22 -5.42
C HIS A 308 0.60 -14.67 -5.73
N ASP A 309 -0.16 -15.07 -4.71
CA ASP A 309 -1.52 -15.56 -4.86
C ASP A 309 -2.43 -15.07 -3.73
N TYR A 310 -3.74 -15.28 -3.88
CA TYR A 310 -4.72 -14.86 -2.89
C TYR A 310 -4.58 -15.59 -1.55
N GLU A 311 -4.04 -16.81 -1.52
CA GLU A 311 -3.88 -17.59 -0.29
C GLU A 311 -2.74 -17.01 0.56
N GLN A 312 -1.56 -16.79 -0.05
CA GLN A 312 -0.41 -16.15 0.60
C GLN A 312 -0.77 -14.76 1.10
N ARG A 313 -1.47 -13.98 0.28
CA ARG A 313 -1.95 -12.65 0.65
C ARG A 313 -2.94 -12.71 1.80
N ALA A 314 -3.93 -13.61 1.76
CA ALA A 314 -4.90 -13.75 2.83
C ALA A 314 -4.25 -14.18 4.16
N ALA A 315 -3.29 -15.11 4.11
CA ALA A 315 -2.53 -15.51 5.29
C ALA A 315 -1.70 -14.37 5.89
N ALA A 316 -1.11 -13.53 5.05
CA ALA A 316 -0.40 -12.32 5.48
C ALA A 316 -1.35 -11.16 5.86
N ASN A 317 -2.67 -11.34 5.71
CA ASN A 317 -3.70 -10.30 5.80
C ASN A 317 -3.50 -9.12 4.83
N TRP A 318 -2.86 -9.35 3.67
CA TRP A 318 -2.51 -8.34 2.68
C TRP A 318 -3.62 -8.11 1.64
N GLY A 319 -4.36 -7.02 1.76
CA GLY A 319 -5.51 -6.66 0.94
C GLY A 319 -6.80 -7.33 1.39
N THR A 320 -6.83 -7.88 2.61
CA THR A 320 -8.05 -8.41 3.24
C THR A 320 -8.82 -7.34 4.00
N GLY A 321 -8.23 -6.18 4.24
CA GLY A 321 -8.79 -5.10 5.08
C GLY A 321 -8.73 -5.37 6.57
N SER A 322 -8.18 -6.53 6.97
CA SER A 322 -7.96 -6.89 8.39
C SER A 322 -6.62 -6.40 8.93
N ARG A 323 -5.67 -6.06 8.05
CA ARG A 323 -4.34 -5.56 8.39
C ARG A 323 -4.05 -4.26 7.63
N ARG A 324 -4.67 -3.19 8.10
CA ARG A 324 -4.30 -1.83 7.68
C ARG A 324 -3.00 -1.46 8.37
N ILE A 325 -1.91 -1.38 7.61
CA ILE A 325 -0.64 -0.93 8.15
C ILE A 325 -0.70 0.59 8.24
N VAL A 326 -0.35 1.12 9.40
CA VAL A 326 -0.15 2.55 9.61
C VAL A 326 1.27 2.76 10.07
N TRP A 327 2.04 3.44 9.24
CA TRP A 327 3.45 3.67 9.47
C TRP A 327 3.70 5.16 9.64
N ARG A 328 4.33 5.51 10.76
CA ARG A 328 4.81 6.87 11.01
C ARG A 328 6.26 6.93 10.51
N PRO A 329 6.55 7.68 9.43
CA PRO A 329 7.93 7.88 9.03
C PRO A 329 8.73 8.55 10.16
N PRO A 330 10.01 8.20 10.33
CA PRO A 330 10.97 9.06 10.99
C PRO A 330 10.86 10.50 10.47
N GLU A 331 11.21 11.47 11.33
CA GLU A 331 11.30 12.88 10.93
C GLU A 331 12.49 13.06 9.97
N TYR A 332 12.29 12.73 8.69
CA TYR A 332 13.27 13.03 7.65
C TYR A 332 13.36 14.54 7.42
N GLU A 333 12.22 15.22 7.52
CA GLU A 333 12.02 16.62 7.17
C GLU A 333 10.89 17.22 8.03
N SER A 334 10.98 18.52 8.30
CA SER A 334 10.04 19.27 9.17
C SER A 334 8.58 19.18 8.73
N ARG A 335 8.31 18.97 7.43
CA ARG A 335 6.95 18.78 6.89
C ARG A 335 6.22 17.58 7.50
N ILE A 336 6.93 16.46 7.71
CA ILE A 336 6.32 15.25 8.28
C ILE A 336 5.79 15.53 9.68
N ALA A 337 6.60 16.20 10.49
CA ALA A 337 6.24 16.61 11.84
C ALA A 337 5.09 17.64 11.82
N ALA A 338 5.20 18.69 10.99
CA ALA A 338 4.19 19.76 10.91
C ALA A 338 2.80 19.25 10.49
N GLN A 339 2.73 18.20 9.70
CA GLN A 339 1.49 17.59 9.21
C GLN A 339 0.93 16.52 10.14
N ASN A 340 1.63 16.19 11.24
CA ASN A 340 1.40 14.99 12.04
C ASN A 340 1.23 13.75 11.14
N ALA A 341 2.08 13.64 10.12
CA ALA A 341 1.87 12.75 8.99
C ALA A 341 2.06 11.27 9.36
N VAL A 342 1.21 10.43 8.77
CA VAL A 342 1.36 8.98 8.74
C VAL A 342 0.99 8.47 7.36
N PHE A 343 1.54 7.32 6.99
CA PHE A 343 1.15 6.61 5.78
C PHE A 343 0.30 5.39 6.11
N ILE A 344 -0.79 5.25 5.37
CA ILE A 344 -1.66 4.08 5.44
C ILE A 344 -1.43 3.23 4.19
N LEU A 345 -1.24 1.92 4.37
CA LEU A 345 -1.06 0.97 3.28
C LEU A 345 -1.74 -0.38 3.58
N ASP A 346 -2.22 -0.99 2.50
CA ASP A 346 -2.79 -2.34 2.44
C ASP A 346 -2.69 -2.81 0.97
N GLY A 347 -2.94 -4.09 0.72
CA GLY A 347 -2.99 -4.64 -0.63
C GLY A 347 -4.27 -4.26 -1.37
N ILE A 348 -4.27 -4.42 -2.69
CA ILE A 348 -5.46 -4.25 -3.52
C ILE A 348 -6.57 -5.19 -3.01
N PRO A 349 -7.77 -4.71 -2.67
CA PRO A 349 -8.84 -5.50 -2.04
C PRO A 349 -9.03 -6.90 -2.64
N ILE A 350 -8.95 -7.96 -1.83
CA ILE A 350 -9.29 -9.34 -2.22
C ILE A 350 -10.79 -9.55 -2.01
N THR A 351 -11.56 -9.56 -3.09
CA THR A 351 -13.02 -9.65 -3.03
C THR A 351 -13.53 -11.07 -3.20
N ASN A 352 -14.37 -11.53 -2.27
CA ASN A 352 -15.19 -12.73 -2.40
C ASN A 352 -16.57 -12.47 -1.76
N SER A 353 -17.55 -13.34 -2.03
CA SER A 353 -18.93 -13.17 -1.55
C SER A 353 -19.05 -13.01 -0.03
N ARG A 354 -18.19 -13.68 0.76
CA ARG A 354 -18.19 -13.60 2.23
C ARG A 354 -17.62 -12.29 2.77
N ILE A 355 -16.86 -11.53 1.99
CA ILE A 355 -16.37 -10.19 2.34
C ILE A 355 -17.34 -9.14 1.81
N LEU A 356 -17.84 -9.30 0.58
CA LEU A 356 -18.76 -8.34 -0.04
C LEU A 356 -20.02 -8.10 0.80
N GLN A 357 -20.48 -9.08 1.57
CA GLN A 357 -21.63 -8.90 2.48
C GLN A 357 -21.48 -7.77 3.52
N TYR A 358 -20.25 -7.30 3.79
CA TYR A 358 -19.99 -6.18 4.69
C TYR A 358 -20.13 -4.80 4.02
N PHE A 359 -20.30 -4.78 2.70
CA PHE A 359 -20.36 -3.59 1.86
C PHE A 359 -21.77 -3.47 1.25
N ARG A 360 -22.79 -3.39 2.11
CA ARG A 360 -24.18 -3.24 1.67
C ARG A 360 -24.38 -1.92 0.91
N LYS A 361 -25.14 -2.00 -0.18
CA LYS A 361 -25.59 -0.82 -0.93
C LYS A 361 -26.58 0.01 -0.09
N PRO A 362 -26.79 1.30 -0.44
CA PRO A 362 -27.76 2.15 0.26
C PRO A 362 -29.19 1.60 0.16
N THR A 363 -29.56 1.08 -1.01
CA THR A 363 -30.89 0.57 -1.32
C THR A 363 -30.89 -0.95 -1.46
N GLY A 364 -31.92 -1.60 -0.93
CA GLY A 364 -32.11 -3.05 -1.08
C GLY A 364 -31.27 -3.94 -0.14
N LYS A 365 -31.13 -5.21 -0.52
CA LYS A 365 -30.39 -6.26 0.22
C LYS A 365 -29.10 -6.67 -0.47
N GLU A 366 -28.69 -5.94 -1.51
CA GLU A 366 -27.50 -6.23 -2.30
C GLU A 366 -26.24 -5.57 -1.72
N TYR A 367 -25.10 -6.01 -2.25
CA TYR A 367 -23.78 -5.58 -1.85
C TYR A 367 -23.05 -4.91 -3.02
N TRP A 368 -22.16 -3.98 -2.71
CA TRP A 368 -21.23 -3.42 -3.68
C TRP A 368 -20.36 -4.52 -4.29
N LYS A 369 -20.09 -4.39 -5.59
CA LYS A 369 -19.26 -5.33 -6.34
C LYS A 369 -17.80 -4.93 -6.25
N ARG A 370 -16.91 -5.81 -6.73
CA ARG A 370 -15.48 -5.51 -6.85
C ARG A 370 -15.19 -4.19 -7.59
N PRO A 371 -15.70 -3.93 -8.81
CA PRO A 371 -15.43 -2.66 -9.50
C PRO A 371 -15.96 -1.44 -8.72
N ASP A 372 -17.05 -1.58 -7.97
CA ASP A 372 -17.59 -0.49 -7.13
C ASP A 372 -16.62 -0.14 -5.99
N ILE A 373 -16.08 -1.17 -5.32
CA ILE A 373 -15.09 -0.99 -4.24
C ILE A 373 -13.80 -0.36 -4.78
N LEU A 374 -13.32 -0.82 -5.94
CA LEU A 374 -12.09 -0.30 -6.55
C LEU A 374 -12.27 1.09 -7.15
N ALA A 375 -13.48 1.45 -7.60
CA ALA A 375 -13.83 2.83 -7.95
C ALA A 375 -13.75 3.76 -6.75
N ALA A 376 -14.07 3.26 -5.56
CA ALA A 376 -14.12 4.08 -4.35
C ALA A 376 -12.79 4.15 -3.61
N SER A 377 -11.94 3.12 -3.65
CA SER A 377 -10.72 3.07 -2.84
C SER A 377 -9.67 2.07 -3.34
N SER A 378 -8.39 2.39 -3.15
CA SER A 378 -7.27 1.48 -3.48
C SER A 378 -6.97 0.47 -2.37
N ILE A 379 -7.54 0.66 -1.18
CA ILE A 379 -7.51 -0.28 -0.04
C ILE A 379 -8.94 -0.59 0.43
N TYR A 380 -9.14 -1.58 1.29
CA TYR A 380 -10.45 -1.77 1.89
C TYR A 380 -10.80 -0.60 2.84
N ALA A 381 -11.83 0.14 2.46
CA ALA A 381 -12.36 1.28 3.22
C ALA A 381 -13.82 1.01 3.65
N LYS A 382 -14.03 0.12 4.62
CA LYS A 382 -15.39 -0.30 5.05
C LYS A 382 -16.19 0.90 5.60
N PRO A 383 -17.23 1.39 4.89
CA PRO A 383 -17.96 2.57 5.34
C PRO A 383 -18.77 2.24 6.60
N PHE A 384 -18.63 3.08 7.63
CA PHE A 384 -19.35 2.98 8.89
C PHE A 384 -19.93 4.34 9.28
N SER A 385 -21.12 4.33 9.89
CA SER A 385 -21.78 5.57 10.30
C SER A 385 -21.06 6.19 11.50
N PRO A 386 -20.70 7.48 11.47
CA PRO A 386 -20.08 8.16 12.60
C PRO A 386 -21.02 8.25 13.82
N ASN A 387 -22.33 8.13 13.61
CA ASN A 387 -23.35 8.23 14.66
C ASN A 387 -23.59 6.93 15.45
N HIS A 388 -22.79 5.89 15.19
CA HIS A 388 -22.92 4.61 15.89
C HIS A 388 -21.59 4.17 16.49
N ASN A 389 -21.67 3.49 17.63
CA ASN A 389 -20.51 2.87 18.25
C ASN A 389 -19.86 1.88 17.29
N ALA A 390 -18.54 1.89 17.24
CA ALA A 390 -17.78 0.91 16.47
C ALA A 390 -18.16 -0.51 16.95
N ARG A 391 -18.30 -1.45 16.01
CA ARG A 391 -18.66 -2.85 16.32
C ARG A 391 -17.64 -3.81 15.75
N PRO A 392 -17.28 -4.86 16.51
CA PRO A 392 -16.46 -5.95 15.99
C PRO A 392 -17.17 -6.61 14.79
N ASN A 393 -16.38 -7.22 13.91
CA ASN A 393 -16.92 -8.02 12.82
C ASN A 393 -16.04 -9.25 12.59
N GLN A 394 -16.64 -10.35 12.13
CA GLN A 394 -15.97 -11.65 11.98
C GLN A 394 -14.84 -11.66 10.93
N ARG A 395 -14.65 -10.56 10.19
CA ARG A 395 -13.60 -10.41 9.18
C ARG A 395 -12.54 -9.40 9.59
N ASN A 396 -12.61 -8.88 10.80
CA ASN A 396 -11.68 -7.88 11.33
C ASN A 396 -11.48 -6.68 10.41
N LEU A 397 -12.50 -6.31 9.62
CA LEU A 397 -12.43 -5.13 8.75
C LEU A 397 -12.41 -3.87 9.60
N ALA A 398 -11.36 -3.06 9.45
CA ALA A 398 -11.27 -1.76 10.11
C ALA A 398 -12.34 -0.79 9.55
N PRO A 399 -13.14 -0.12 10.41
CA PRO A 399 -14.12 0.84 9.95
C PRO A 399 -13.45 2.07 9.32
N THR A 400 -14.16 2.68 8.38
CA THR A 400 -13.81 3.95 7.76
C THR A 400 -15.01 4.86 7.86
N TYR A 401 -14.80 6.00 8.50
CA TYR A 401 -15.78 7.05 8.71
C TYR A 401 -15.52 8.14 7.68
N SER A 402 -16.60 8.80 7.27
CA SER A 402 -16.53 9.88 6.28
C SER A 402 -17.49 10.98 6.67
N PHE A 403 -17.08 12.22 6.41
CA PHE A 403 -17.90 13.41 6.54
C PHE A 403 -17.80 14.20 5.26
N VAL A 404 -18.95 14.66 4.75
CA VAL A 404 -18.98 15.62 3.65
C VAL A 404 -19.05 17.02 4.25
N ILE A 405 -18.03 17.83 3.94
CA ILE A 405 -17.95 19.24 4.30
C ILE A 405 -18.61 20.01 3.17
N ALA A 406 -19.71 20.70 3.48
CA ALA A 406 -20.43 21.49 2.51
C ALA A 406 -19.53 22.59 1.94
N LYS A 407 -19.58 22.84 0.63
CA LYS A 407 -18.78 23.90 -0.01
C LYS A 407 -18.89 25.26 0.68
N LYS A 408 -20.10 25.62 1.15
CA LYS A 408 -20.39 26.86 1.87
C LYS A 408 -19.59 27.01 3.17
N ALA A 409 -19.23 25.89 3.80
CA ALA A 409 -18.53 25.85 5.09
C ALA A 409 -17.00 25.96 4.94
N LYS A 410 -16.44 25.70 3.74
CA LYS A 410 -14.99 25.61 3.52
C LYS A 410 -14.27 26.90 3.95
N LYS A 411 -14.80 28.06 3.57
CA LYS A 411 -14.20 29.37 3.89
C LYS A 411 -14.19 29.66 5.40
N GLU A 412 -15.31 29.39 6.06
CA GLU A 412 -15.45 29.57 7.51
C GLU A 412 -14.47 28.68 8.27
N ILE A 413 -14.45 27.39 7.95
CA ILE A 413 -13.54 26.41 8.56
C ILE A 413 -12.08 26.79 8.30
N ARG A 414 -11.72 27.14 7.06
CA ARG A 414 -10.34 27.56 6.71
C ARG A 414 -9.92 28.76 7.55
N SER A 415 -10.76 29.80 7.62
CA SER A 415 -10.48 31.03 8.36
C SER A 415 -10.29 30.75 9.86
N TYR A 416 -11.12 29.87 10.44
CA TYR A 416 -10.96 29.47 11.83
C TYR A 416 -9.65 28.70 12.07
N LEU A 417 -9.32 27.74 11.21
CA LEU A 417 -8.10 26.94 11.34
C LEU A 417 -6.83 27.80 11.19
N GLU A 418 -6.84 28.76 10.26
CA GLU A 418 -5.74 29.71 10.06
C GLU A 418 -5.61 30.70 11.22
N GLY A 419 -6.74 31.18 11.78
CA GLY A 419 -6.77 32.16 12.85
C GLY A 419 -6.47 31.58 14.24
N ALA A 420 -7.07 30.45 14.58
CA ALA A 420 -6.99 29.84 15.90
C ALA A 420 -5.77 28.93 16.07
N PHE A 421 -5.36 28.20 15.02
CA PHE A 421 -4.25 27.24 15.08
C PHE A 421 -3.03 27.65 14.26
N GLY A 422 -3.14 28.70 13.43
CA GLY A 422 -2.02 29.13 12.58
C GLY A 422 -1.73 28.16 11.43
N TYR A 423 -2.66 27.26 11.07
CA TYR A 423 -2.49 26.32 9.95
C TYR A 423 -2.52 27.07 8.62
N ARG A 424 -1.39 27.64 8.25
CA ARG A 424 -1.14 28.29 6.95
C ARG A 424 -0.30 27.37 6.09
N GLU A 425 -0.26 27.66 4.79
CA GLU A 425 0.58 26.91 3.84
C GLU A 425 2.04 26.83 4.31
N SER A 426 2.61 27.91 4.85
CA SER A 426 3.96 27.95 5.40
C SER A 426 4.16 27.14 6.69
N PHE A 427 3.10 26.89 7.46
CA PHE A 427 3.15 26.02 8.63
C PHE A 427 3.11 24.55 8.19
N ILE A 428 2.21 24.22 7.25
CA ILE A 428 1.95 22.86 6.78
C ILE A 428 3.04 22.36 5.82
N TYR A 429 3.66 23.25 5.05
CA TYR A 429 4.77 22.98 4.13
C TYR A 429 5.97 23.89 4.46
N PRO A 430 6.65 23.65 5.60
CA PRO A 430 7.69 24.54 6.13
C PRO A 430 9.06 24.39 5.43
N ASP A 431 9.20 23.47 4.48
CA ASP A 431 10.45 23.19 3.79
C ASP A 431 10.62 24.00 2.50
N PHE A 432 11.83 23.95 1.92
CA PHE A 432 12.12 24.65 0.68
C PHE A 432 11.31 24.15 -0.52
N ALA A 433 10.89 22.88 -0.53
CA ALA A 433 10.01 22.38 -1.58
C ALA A 433 8.62 23.04 -1.53
N GLY A 434 8.09 23.26 -0.32
CA GLY A 434 6.87 24.03 -0.08
C GLY A 434 7.02 25.47 -0.52
N LEU A 435 8.10 26.14 -0.09
CA LEU A 435 8.39 27.51 -0.53
C LEU A 435 8.54 27.62 -2.05
N ALA A 436 9.28 26.71 -2.68
CA ALA A 436 9.48 26.69 -4.13
C ALA A 436 8.16 26.51 -4.89
N SER A 437 7.31 25.58 -4.44
CA SER A 437 5.96 25.41 -4.98
C SER A 437 5.14 26.70 -4.87
N LYS A 438 5.22 27.39 -3.72
CA LYS A 438 4.51 28.66 -3.55
C LYS A 438 5.04 29.74 -4.49
N THR A 439 6.35 29.94 -4.55
CA THR A 439 6.97 30.98 -5.38
C THR A 439 6.74 30.78 -6.87
N ASN A 440 6.60 29.52 -7.32
CA ASN A 440 6.23 29.21 -8.71
C ASN A 440 4.81 29.65 -9.09
N ASN A 441 3.94 29.87 -8.10
CA ASN A 441 2.54 30.26 -8.29
C ASN A 441 2.25 31.72 -7.91
N ILE A 442 3.26 32.50 -7.53
CA ILE A 442 3.09 33.94 -7.27
C ILE A 442 3.05 34.69 -8.59
N GLN A 443 2.12 35.64 -8.73
CA GLN A 443 2.17 36.61 -9.81
C GLN A 443 3.28 37.62 -9.53
N PHE A 444 4.32 37.59 -10.36
CA PHE A 444 5.37 38.61 -10.34
C PHE A 444 4.89 39.88 -11.06
N PRO A 445 5.36 41.07 -10.65
CA PRO A 445 5.00 42.31 -11.31
C PRO A 445 5.36 42.27 -12.80
N ASN A 446 4.48 42.80 -13.65
CA ASN A 446 4.79 43.01 -15.04
C ASN A 446 5.78 44.18 -15.18
N LEU A 447 6.55 44.22 -16.27
CA LEU A 447 7.49 45.30 -16.51
C LEU A 447 6.83 46.70 -16.48
N GLY A 448 5.56 46.79 -16.91
CA GLY A 448 4.78 48.04 -16.89
C GLY A 448 4.33 48.47 -15.49
N ASP A 449 4.32 47.58 -14.50
CA ASP A 449 3.96 47.89 -13.11
C ASP A 449 5.13 48.55 -12.34
N LEU A 450 6.31 48.60 -12.96
CA LEU A 450 7.57 49.10 -12.39
C LEU A 450 7.96 50.50 -12.89
N GLN A 451 7.18 51.08 -13.81
CA GLN A 451 7.34 52.44 -14.35
C GLN A 451 6.36 53.38 -13.65
#